data_AF-A0A3A9DXD2-F1
#
_entry.id   AF-A0A3A9DXD2-F1
#
_cell.length_a   1.000
_cell.length_b   1.000
_cell.length_c   1.000
_cell.angle_alpha   90.00
_cell.angle_beta   90.00
_cell.angle_gamma   90.00
#
_symmetry.space_group_name_H-M   'P 1'
#
loop_
_entity.id
_entity.type
_entity.pdbx_description
1 polymer ?
#
loop_
_entity_poly.entity_id
_entity_poly.type
_entity_poly.pdbx_seq_one_letter_code
_entity_poly.pdbx_strand_id
1 'polypeptide(L)'
;AMFAGAVFGGAPWVAPSGYFVGIGAVVLSGIILKKTNLFSGDPAPFVMELPPYHMPTLGNVWRSMWERGWSFIKKAGTIILLSTIFIWFTSNFGFGEEGFGMVEDMETSLLAILGTALSWIFIPLGFGDWQSSVAAITGLVAKENVVGTFGVLFHLGEVAEDDMGLLQAISSHYTVIAAYSFMVFNLLCAPCFAAMGAIKREMNNGKWFWFAILYQTGFAYGASLCIYRFGLLFTGQGFSIWTLGATLVFIGFLYLLFCPLKEKNTAEVFMAKAKA
;
A
#
# COMPACT_ATOMS: atom_id res chain seq x y z
N ALA A 1 -1.12 -13.36 9.58
CA ALA A 1 -0.22 -14.15 10.45
C ALA A 1 0.89 -14.83 9.66
N MET A 2 0.65 -15.18 8.38
CA MET A 2 1.59 -15.82 7.45
C MET A 2 3.10 -15.52 7.62
N PHE A 3 3.55 -14.27 7.46
CA PHE A 3 4.99 -13.94 7.55
C PHE A 3 5.57 -14.16 8.96
N ALA A 4 4.79 -13.92 10.01
CA ALA A 4 5.21 -14.14 11.39
C ALA A 4 5.43 -15.65 11.66
N GLY A 5 4.55 -16.51 11.13
CA GLY A 5 4.70 -17.96 11.18
C GLY A 5 5.89 -18.47 10.35
N ALA A 6 6.02 -17.98 9.12
CA ALA A 6 6.98 -18.51 8.15
C ALA A 6 8.44 -18.13 8.44
N VAL A 7 8.67 -16.87 8.78
CA VAL A 7 10.04 -16.30 8.79
C VAL A 7 10.51 -15.96 10.21
N PHE A 8 9.58 -15.69 11.12
CA PHE A 8 9.89 -15.30 12.51
C PHE A 8 9.62 -16.41 13.53
N GLY A 9 9.33 -17.64 13.08
CA GLY A 9 9.07 -18.78 13.97
C GLY A 9 7.86 -18.59 14.90
N GLY A 10 6.85 -17.83 14.44
CA GLY A 10 5.66 -17.51 15.23
C GLY A 10 5.88 -16.45 16.30
N ALA A 11 6.93 -15.63 16.21
CA ALA A 11 7.23 -14.64 17.23
C ALA A 11 6.06 -13.65 17.44
N PRO A 12 5.53 -13.52 18.67
CA PRO A 12 4.30 -12.78 18.95
C PRO A 12 4.45 -11.26 18.80
N TRP A 13 5.68 -10.75 18.69
CA TRP A 13 5.96 -9.32 18.59
C TRP A 13 5.75 -8.74 17.17
N VAL A 14 5.74 -9.59 16.14
CA VAL A 14 5.68 -9.15 14.73
C VAL A 14 4.34 -8.54 14.37
N ALA A 15 3.24 -9.11 14.86
CA ALA A 15 1.90 -8.54 14.61
C ALA A 15 1.68 -7.18 15.32
N PRO A 16 2.01 -7.03 16.62
CA PRO A 16 2.01 -5.73 17.28
C PRO A 16 2.93 -4.70 16.62
N SER A 17 4.11 -5.10 16.14
CA SER A 17 5.03 -4.14 15.50
C SER A 17 4.43 -3.55 14.23
N GLY A 18 3.72 -4.34 13.42
CA GLY A 18 2.98 -3.83 12.26
C GLY A 18 1.94 -2.76 12.62
N TYR A 19 1.23 -2.93 13.75
CA TYR A 19 0.27 -1.95 14.24
C TYR A 19 0.93 -0.62 14.64
N PHE A 20 2.02 -0.67 15.38
CA PHE A 20 2.78 0.53 15.76
C PHE A 20 3.43 1.22 14.56
N VAL A 21 3.94 0.45 13.60
CA VAL A 21 4.45 0.99 12.32
C VAL A 21 3.34 1.72 11.57
N GLY A 22 2.13 1.16 11.51
CA GLY A 22 0.97 1.80 10.90
C GLY A 22 0.59 3.12 11.57
N ILE A 23 0.47 3.13 12.91
CA ILE A 23 0.19 4.36 13.66
C ILE A 23 1.28 5.41 13.44
N GLY A 24 2.54 5.01 13.56
CA GLY A 24 3.68 5.89 13.32
C GLY A 24 3.65 6.48 11.91
N ALA A 25 3.41 5.65 10.90
CA ALA A 25 3.28 6.08 9.51
C ALA A 25 2.17 7.13 9.32
N VAL A 26 0.99 6.92 9.91
CA VAL A 26 -0.13 7.89 9.82
C VAL A 26 0.24 9.22 10.47
N VAL A 27 0.84 9.19 11.67
CA VAL A 27 1.25 10.41 12.39
C VAL A 27 2.34 11.16 11.62
N LEU A 28 3.39 10.47 11.19
CA LEU A 28 4.49 11.05 10.42
C LEU A 28 4.00 11.65 9.10
N SER A 29 3.19 10.90 8.36
CA SER A 29 2.58 11.35 7.11
C SER A 29 1.68 12.58 7.33
N GLY A 30 0.88 12.60 8.40
CA GLY A 30 0.04 13.74 8.75
C GLY A 30 0.85 15.00 9.06
N ILE A 31 1.96 14.88 9.79
CA ILE A 31 2.88 16.00 10.07
C ILE A 31 3.52 16.52 8.77
N ILE A 32 4.01 15.61 7.91
CA ILE A 32 4.63 15.96 6.63
C ILE A 32 3.63 16.72 5.73
N LEU A 33 2.41 16.18 5.56
CA LEU A 33 1.39 16.80 4.72
C LEU A 33 0.94 18.16 5.28
N LYS A 34 0.76 18.28 6.61
CA LYS A 34 0.41 19.56 7.25
C LYS A 34 1.46 20.65 7.02
N LYS A 35 2.74 20.27 7.00
CA LYS A 35 3.86 21.19 6.73
C LYS A 35 4.03 21.52 5.24
N THR A 36 3.45 20.71 4.35
CA THR A 36 3.55 20.93 2.91
C THR A 36 2.57 22.03 2.47
N ASN A 37 3.07 23.02 1.73
CA ASN A 37 2.32 24.24 1.33
C ASN A 37 0.99 23.96 0.60
N LEU A 38 0.84 22.75 0.05
CA LEU A 38 -0.34 22.31 -0.68
C LEU A 38 -1.58 22.09 0.22
N PHE A 39 -1.38 21.92 1.54
CA PHE A 39 -2.45 21.68 2.53
C PHE A 39 -2.56 22.76 3.60
N SER A 40 -1.71 23.79 3.56
CA SER A 40 -1.83 24.98 4.42
C SER A 40 -2.86 25.96 3.82
N GLY A 41 -4.14 25.60 3.89
CA GLY A 41 -5.26 26.50 3.65
C GLY A 41 -5.76 27.11 4.96
N ASP A 42 -6.41 28.27 4.88
CA ASP A 42 -7.06 28.87 6.05
C ASP A 42 -8.09 27.86 6.59
N PRO A 43 -8.08 27.53 7.90
CA PRO A 43 -9.12 26.70 8.47
C PRO A 43 -10.45 27.37 8.14
N ALA A 44 -11.31 26.67 7.41
CA ALA A 44 -12.63 27.18 7.09
C ALA A 44 -13.28 27.59 8.42
N PRO A 45 -13.82 28.82 8.54
CA PRO A 45 -14.52 29.23 9.75
C PRO A 45 -15.78 28.37 9.86
N PHE A 46 -15.64 27.22 10.51
CA PHE A 46 -16.77 26.38 10.86
C PHE A 46 -17.44 27.06 12.04
N VAL A 47 -18.42 27.90 11.73
CA VAL A 47 -19.48 28.23 12.67
C VAL A 47 -20.26 26.94 12.86
N MET A 48 -19.80 26.15 13.84
CA MET A 48 -20.39 24.85 14.17
C MET A 48 -21.66 25.11 14.98
N GLU A 49 -22.70 25.57 14.30
CA GLU A 49 -24.04 25.59 14.86
C GLU A 49 -24.47 24.14 14.91
N LEU A 50 -24.34 23.50 16.06
CA LEU A 50 -24.86 22.15 16.26
C LEU A 50 -26.38 22.23 16.18
N PRO A 51 -27.01 21.75 15.09
CA PRO A 51 -28.46 21.67 15.06
C PRO A 51 -28.92 20.70 16.15
N PRO A 52 -30.15 20.84 16.67
CA PRO A 52 -30.69 19.91 17.65
C PRO A 52 -30.59 18.47 17.14
N TYR A 53 -29.97 17.61 17.94
CA TYR A 53 -29.77 16.19 17.64
C TYR A 53 -31.14 15.48 17.65
N HIS A 54 -31.60 15.07 16.48
CA HIS A 54 -32.83 14.29 16.36
C HIS A 54 -32.48 12.80 16.45
N MET A 55 -33.16 12.09 17.34
CA MET A 55 -33.03 10.63 17.45
C MET A 55 -33.43 9.98 16.12
N PRO A 56 -32.52 9.24 15.47
CA PRO A 56 -32.81 8.67 14.17
C PRO A 56 -33.80 7.51 14.31
N THR A 57 -34.82 7.48 13.46
CA THR A 57 -35.77 6.36 13.41
C THR A 57 -35.08 5.12 12.82
N LEU A 58 -35.16 3.99 13.52
CA LEU A 58 -34.48 2.74 13.14
C LEU A 58 -34.75 2.32 11.69
N GLY A 59 -35.97 2.52 11.19
CA GLY A 59 -36.34 2.20 9.82
C GLY A 59 -35.60 3.05 8.78
N ASN A 60 -35.42 4.36 9.04
CA ASN A 60 -34.68 5.24 8.13
C ASN A 60 -33.17 4.94 8.18
N VAL A 61 -32.63 4.60 9.35
CA VAL A 61 -31.24 4.15 9.49
C VAL A 61 -31.01 2.88 8.66
N TRP A 62 -31.87 1.87 8.83
CA TRP A 62 -31.74 0.60 8.11
C TRP A 62 -31.85 0.79 6.59
N ARG A 63 -32.83 1.57 6.14
CA ARG A 63 -33.02 1.87 4.72
C ARG A 63 -31.84 2.65 4.15
N SER A 64 -31.33 3.65 4.86
CA SER A 64 -30.17 4.43 4.42
C SER A 64 -28.88 3.58 4.39
N MET A 65 -28.68 2.73 5.39
CA MET A 65 -27.57 1.77 5.41
C MET A 65 -27.67 0.80 4.24
N TRP A 66 -28.85 0.28 3.94
CA TRP A 66 -29.09 -0.64 2.83
C TRP A 66 -28.85 0.00 1.47
N GLU A 67 -29.39 1.20 1.23
CA GLU A 67 -29.20 1.93 -0.03
C GLU A 67 -27.73 2.28 -0.26
N ARG A 68 -27.02 2.72 0.78
CA ARG A 68 -25.58 3.01 0.73
C ARG A 68 -24.77 1.73 0.52
N GLY A 69 -25.09 0.65 1.23
CA GLY A 69 -24.45 -0.66 1.10
C GLY A 69 -24.60 -1.25 -0.30
N TRP A 70 -25.81 -1.21 -0.87
CA TRP A 70 -26.07 -1.72 -2.22
C TRP A 70 -25.38 -0.88 -3.30
N SER A 71 -25.32 0.45 -3.12
CA SER A 71 -24.54 1.35 -3.97
C SER A 71 -23.05 1.01 -3.93
N PHE A 72 -22.52 0.66 -2.76
CA PHE A 72 -21.14 0.19 -2.60
C PHE A 72 -20.92 -1.15 -3.31
N ILE A 73 -21.76 -2.17 -3.06
CA ILE A 73 -21.63 -3.50 -3.68
C ILE A 73 -21.65 -3.40 -5.20
N LYS A 74 -22.59 -2.66 -5.79
CA LYS A 74 -22.66 -2.51 -7.25
C LYS A 74 -21.38 -1.89 -7.83
N LYS A 75 -20.83 -0.87 -7.17
CA LYS A 75 -19.69 -0.11 -7.70
C LYS A 75 -18.36 -0.81 -7.42
N ALA A 76 -18.10 -1.19 -6.18
CA ALA A 76 -16.89 -1.89 -5.78
C ALA A 76 -16.85 -3.30 -6.39
N GLY A 77 -17.98 -4.01 -6.40
CA GLY A 77 -18.09 -5.35 -7.00
C GLY A 77 -17.77 -5.37 -8.48
N THR A 78 -18.21 -4.36 -9.26
CA THR A 78 -17.85 -4.27 -10.69
C THR A 78 -16.34 -4.14 -10.88
N ILE A 79 -15.67 -3.33 -10.05
CA ILE A 79 -14.21 -3.13 -10.13
C ILE A 79 -13.48 -4.42 -9.73
N ILE A 80 -13.86 -5.04 -8.62
CA ILE A 80 -13.24 -6.29 -8.13
C ILE A 80 -13.39 -7.40 -9.17
N LEU A 81 -14.59 -7.59 -9.73
CA LEU A 81 -14.86 -8.63 -10.72
C LEU A 81 -14.02 -8.43 -12.00
N LEU A 82 -13.88 -7.19 -12.48
CA LEU A 82 -13.01 -6.91 -13.62
C LEU A 82 -11.54 -7.18 -13.29
N SER A 83 -11.09 -6.81 -12.08
CA SER A 83 -9.73 -7.07 -11.61
C SER A 83 -9.44 -8.57 -11.47
N THR A 84 -10.37 -9.38 -10.96
CA THR A 84 -10.17 -10.83 -10.82
C THR A 84 -10.14 -11.55 -12.16
N ILE A 85 -11.02 -11.17 -13.10
CA ILE A 85 -10.98 -11.70 -14.48
C ILE A 85 -9.64 -11.34 -15.14
N PHE A 86 -9.16 -10.11 -14.95
CA PHE A 86 -7.88 -9.68 -15.50
C PHE A 86 -6.69 -10.45 -14.90
N ILE A 87 -6.65 -10.64 -13.59
CA ILE A 87 -5.61 -11.43 -12.92
C ILE A 87 -5.67 -12.88 -13.39
N TRP A 88 -6.86 -13.48 -13.44
CA TRP A 88 -7.02 -14.85 -13.92
C TRP A 88 -6.52 -15.01 -15.36
N PHE A 89 -6.89 -14.09 -16.25
CA PHE A 89 -6.45 -14.13 -17.65
C PHE A 89 -4.93 -13.99 -17.76
N THR A 90 -4.34 -12.99 -17.11
CA THR A 90 -2.89 -12.78 -17.13
C THR A 90 -2.11 -13.92 -16.48
N SER A 91 -2.71 -14.62 -15.51
CA SER A 91 -2.12 -15.77 -14.83
C SER A 91 -2.14 -17.06 -15.65
N ASN A 92 -3.16 -17.25 -16.51
CA ASN A 92 -3.34 -18.50 -17.27
C ASN A 92 -2.87 -18.40 -18.73
N PHE A 93 -2.74 -17.21 -19.28
CA PHE A 93 -2.26 -16.99 -20.64
C PHE A 93 -0.81 -16.51 -20.66
N GLY A 94 -0.02 -17.03 -21.60
CA GLY A 94 1.38 -16.68 -21.76
C GLY A 94 1.89 -16.92 -23.18
N PHE A 95 3.17 -16.63 -23.39
CA PHE A 95 3.85 -16.90 -24.66
C PHE A 95 4.65 -18.20 -24.52
N GLY A 96 4.10 -19.30 -25.04
CA GLY A 96 4.76 -20.60 -25.08
C GLY A 96 5.56 -20.81 -26.37
N GLU A 97 6.22 -21.97 -26.48
CA GLU A 97 7.06 -22.31 -27.64
C GLU A 97 6.29 -22.37 -28.97
N GLU A 98 4.98 -22.66 -28.95
CA GLU A 98 4.13 -22.75 -30.15
C GLU A 98 3.18 -21.55 -30.35
N GLY A 99 3.30 -20.49 -29.54
CA GLY A 99 2.51 -19.25 -29.68
C GLY A 99 1.83 -18.77 -28.39
N PHE A 100 0.88 -17.84 -28.52
CA PHE A 100 0.07 -17.35 -27.40
C PHE A 100 -1.04 -18.34 -27.07
N GLY A 101 -1.01 -18.91 -25.87
CA GLY A 101 -1.93 -19.97 -25.47
C GLY A 101 -2.14 -20.03 -23.96
N MET A 102 -2.94 -21.00 -23.53
CA MET A 102 -3.09 -21.33 -22.11
C MET A 102 -1.85 -22.11 -21.67
N VAL A 103 -1.21 -21.65 -20.60
CA VAL A 103 0.07 -22.15 -20.13
C VAL A 103 -0.13 -22.89 -18.82
N GLU A 104 0.47 -24.08 -18.68
CA GLU A 104 0.46 -24.84 -17.42
C GLU A 104 1.53 -24.34 -16.44
N ASP A 105 2.70 -23.91 -16.94
CA ASP A 105 3.78 -23.32 -16.14
C ASP A 105 3.62 -21.80 -15.94
N MET A 106 3.30 -21.40 -14.71
CA MET A 106 3.06 -20.00 -14.37
C MET A 106 4.28 -19.08 -14.62
N GLU A 107 5.49 -19.63 -14.69
CA GLU A 107 6.73 -18.87 -14.96
C GLU A 107 6.75 -18.22 -16.35
N THR A 108 6.06 -18.80 -17.34
CA THR A 108 5.95 -18.24 -18.71
C THR A 108 4.64 -17.47 -18.94
N SER A 109 3.82 -17.34 -17.89
CA SER A 109 2.59 -16.56 -17.94
C SER A 109 2.86 -15.08 -18.18
N LEU A 110 1.88 -14.38 -18.75
CA LEU A 110 1.94 -12.93 -18.94
C LEU A 110 2.12 -12.21 -17.59
N LEU A 111 1.59 -12.77 -16.52
CA LEU A 111 1.74 -12.27 -15.15
C LEU A 111 3.20 -12.35 -14.66
N ALA A 112 3.93 -13.42 -14.97
CA ALA A 112 5.35 -13.54 -14.65
C ALA A 112 6.21 -12.56 -15.45
N ILE A 113 5.86 -12.29 -16.71
CA ILE A 113 6.53 -11.26 -17.54
C ILE A 113 6.32 -9.87 -16.93
N LEU A 114 5.09 -9.52 -16.56
CA LEU A 114 4.77 -8.26 -15.88
C LEU A 114 5.46 -8.15 -14.51
N GLY A 115 5.48 -9.25 -13.76
CA GLY A 115 6.18 -9.36 -12.47
C GLY A 115 7.68 -9.12 -12.61
N THR A 116 8.31 -9.75 -13.60
CA THR A 116 9.75 -9.59 -13.89
C THR A 116 10.07 -8.18 -14.33
N ALA A 117 9.22 -7.58 -15.18
CA ALA A 117 9.38 -6.19 -15.61
C ALA A 117 9.31 -5.20 -14.44
N LEU A 118 8.43 -5.46 -13.46
CA LEU A 118 8.29 -4.63 -12.26
C LEU A 118 9.31 -4.96 -11.17
N SER A 119 9.89 -6.16 -11.17
CA SER A 119 10.83 -6.63 -10.14
C SER A 119 12.04 -5.71 -9.93
N TRP A 120 12.48 -5.02 -10.98
CA TRP A 120 13.59 -4.08 -10.92
C TRP A 120 13.39 -2.98 -9.87
N ILE A 121 12.15 -2.52 -9.64
CA ILE A 121 11.85 -1.52 -8.61
C ILE A 121 11.95 -2.11 -7.19
N PHE A 122 11.78 -3.42 -7.03
CA PHE A 122 11.75 -4.10 -5.74
C PHE A 122 13.09 -4.72 -5.32
N ILE A 123 14.06 -4.83 -6.24
CA ILE A 123 15.46 -5.19 -5.95
C ILE A 123 16.03 -4.39 -4.75
N PRO A 124 15.90 -3.05 -4.70
CA PRO A 124 16.41 -2.27 -3.56
C PRO A 124 15.72 -2.59 -2.23
N LEU A 125 14.50 -3.14 -2.24
CA LEU A 125 13.69 -3.44 -1.04
C LEU A 125 13.89 -4.87 -0.52
N GLY A 126 14.62 -5.72 -1.25
CA GLY A 126 14.97 -7.08 -0.82
C GLY A 126 14.07 -8.19 -1.32
N PHE A 127 13.10 -7.87 -2.17
CA PHE A 127 12.15 -8.84 -2.74
C PHE A 127 12.02 -8.65 -4.26
N GLY A 128 13.15 -8.49 -4.95
CA GLY A 128 13.25 -8.25 -6.38
C GLY A 128 12.97 -9.46 -7.27
N ASP A 129 12.12 -10.38 -6.82
CA ASP A 129 11.71 -11.57 -7.55
C ASP A 129 10.36 -11.34 -8.22
N TRP A 130 10.08 -12.08 -9.28
CA TRP A 130 8.82 -11.94 -10.02
C TRP A 130 7.63 -12.38 -9.15
N GLN A 131 7.78 -13.43 -8.33
CA GLN A 131 6.72 -13.93 -7.43
C GLN A 131 6.32 -12.84 -6.42
N SER A 132 7.31 -12.23 -5.78
CA SER A 132 7.13 -11.16 -4.79
C SER A 132 6.52 -9.91 -5.41
N SER A 133 6.92 -9.58 -6.64
CA SER A 133 6.38 -8.44 -7.39
C SER A 133 4.92 -8.66 -7.78
N VAL A 134 4.57 -9.86 -8.26
CA VAL A 134 3.19 -10.25 -8.55
C VAL A 134 2.35 -10.28 -7.27
N ALA A 135 2.87 -10.82 -6.17
CA ALA A 135 2.21 -10.82 -4.87
C ALA A 135 1.96 -9.40 -4.33
N ALA A 136 2.89 -8.46 -4.57
CA ALA A 136 2.70 -7.05 -4.22
C ALA A 136 1.59 -6.38 -5.06
N ILE A 137 1.53 -6.66 -6.36
CA ILE A 137 0.51 -6.11 -7.27
C ILE A 137 -0.87 -6.68 -6.97
N THR A 138 -0.98 -8.00 -6.81
CA THR A 138 -2.22 -8.67 -6.43
C THR A 138 -2.68 -8.24 -5.04
N GLY A 139 -1.75 -7.98 -4.12
CA GLY A 139 -2.02 -7.39 -2.81
C GLY A 139 -2.58 -5.97 -2.85
N LEU A 140 -2.34 -5.20 -3.92
CA LEU A 140 -3.01 -3.90 -4.12
C LEU A 140 -4.48 -4.06 -4.51
N VAL A 141 -4.88 -5.21 -5.06
CA VAL A 141 -6.28 -5.50 -5.40
C VAL A 141 -7.05 -5.87 -4.15
N ALA A 142 -6.50 -6.82 -3.38
CA ALA A 142 -7.03 -7.31 -2.12
C ALA A 142 -5.87 -7.79 -1.24
N LYS A 143 -5.76 -7.27 -0.02
CA LYS A 143 -4.60 -7.50 0.86
C LYS A 143 -4.56 -8.94 1.38
N GLU A 144 -5.74 -9.49 1.60
CA GLU A 144 -6.02 -10.87 1.97
C GLU A 144 -5.67 -11.88 0.86
N ASN A 145 -5.71 -11.45 -0.41
CA ASN A 145 -5.45 -12.33 -1.54
C ASN A 145 -3.96 -12.64 -1.75
N VAL A 146 -3.07 -11.96 -1.01
CA VAL A 146 -1.62 -12.19 -1.07
C VAL A 146 -1.28 -13.63 -0.68
N VAL A 147 -1.98 -14.17 0.33
CA VAL A 147 -1.79 -15.56 0.80
C VAL A 147 -2.15 -16.55 -0.30
N GLY A 148 -3.33 -16.39 -0.91
CA GLY A 148 -3.77 -17.24 -2.03
C GLY A 148 -2.87 -17.09 -3.26
N THR A 149 -2.37 -15.89 -3.54
CA THR A 149 -1.44 -15.65 -4.64
C THR A 149 -0.12 -16.40 -4.42
N PHE A 150 0.45 -16.39 -3.21
CA PHE A 150 1.64 -17.20 -2.92
C PHE A 150 1.35 -18.70 -3.00
N GLY A 151 0.17 -19.17 -2.60
CA GLY A 151 -0.23 -20.58 -2.77
C GLY A 151 -0.21 -21.04 -4.22
N VAL A 152 -0.77 -20.21 -5.11
CA VAL A 152 -0.77 -20.47 -6.55
C VAL A 152 0.66 -20.37 -7.13
N LEU A 153 1.42 -19.35 -6.77
CA LEU A 153 2.78 -19.12 -7.28
C LEU A 153 3.79 -20.20 -6.85
N PHE A 154 3.62 -20.77 -5.65
CA PHE A 154 4.46 -21.86 -5.15
C PHE A 154 3.91 -23.26 -5.51
N HIS A 155 2.91 -23.35 -6.39
CA HIS A 155 2.31 -24.61 -6.85
C HIS A 155 1.67 -25.45 -5.72
N LEU A 156 1.22 -24.80 -4.66
CA LEU A 156 0.57 -25.42 -3.50
C LEU A 156 -0.97 -25.40 -3.61
N GLY A 157 -1.51 -24.68 -4.59
CA GLY A 157 -2.95 -24.56 -4.82
C GLY A 157 -3.63 -23.65 -3.79
N GLU A 158 -4.80 -24.05 -3.30
CA GLU A 158 -5.55 -23.29 -2.30
C GLU A 158 -4.98 -23.55 -0.90
N VAL A 159 -4.31 -22.54 -0.35
CA VAL A 159 -3.59 -22.62 0.93
C VAL A 159 -4.18 -21.65 1.94
N ALA A 160 -4.16 -22.04 3.21
CA ALA A 160 -4.44 -21.17 4.33
C ALA A 160 -3.16 -20.50 4.85
N GLU A 161 -3.29 -19.43 5.63
CA GLU A 161 -2.14 -18.69 6.16
C GLU A 161 -1.24 -19.47 7.13
N ASP A 162 -1.75 -20.58 7.67
CA ASP A 162 -1.06 -21.47 8.61
C ASP A 162 -0.58 -22.78 7.97
N ASP A 163 -0.68 -22.93 6.64
CA ASP A 163 -0.27 -24.14 5.94
C ASP A 163 1.26 -24.32 5.97
N MET A 164 1.72 -25.46 6.49
CA MET A 164 3.16 -25.74 6.65
C MET A 164 3.94 -25.68 5.33
N GLY A 165 3.35 -26.10 4.21
CA GLY A 165 3.99 -26.06 2.90
C GLY A 165 4.24 -24.63 2.44
N LEU A 166 3.26 -23.75 2.64
CA LEU A 166 3.38 -22.33 2.33
C LEU A 166 4.41 -21.64 3.23
N LEU A 167 4.38 -21.93 4.53
CA LEU A 167 5.31 -21.36 5.50
C LEU A 167 6.76 -21.75 5.15
N GLN A 168 6.99 -23.01 4.77
CA GLN A 168 8.32 -23.48 4.37
C GLN A 168 8.80 -22.83 3.08
N ALA A 169 7.94 -22.72 2.05
CA ALA A 169 8.28 -22.04 0.80
C ALA A 169 8.62 -20.56 1.02
N ILE A 170 7.86 -19.85 1.86
CA ILE A 170 8.18 -18.45 2.19
C ILE A 170 9.50 -18.34 2.97
N SER A 171 9.76 -19.27 3.90
CA SER A 171 10.99 -19.26 4.70
C SER A 171 12.26 -19.48 3.88
N SER A 172 12.18 -20.24 2.79
CA SER A 172 13.31 -20.47 1.88
C SER A 172 13.51 -19.32 0.88
N HIS A 173 12.42 -18.66 0.48
CA HIS A 173 12.46 -17.55 -0.47
C HIS A 173 12.83 -16.20 0.16
N TYR A 174 12.47 -15.96 1.44
CA TYR A 174 12.67 -14.67 2.08
C TYR A 174 13.69 -14.70 3.21
N THR A 175 14.58 -13.70 3.23
CA THR A 175 15.31 -13.36 4.45
C THR A 175 14.40 -12.65 5.45
N VAL A 176 14.73 -12.71 6.74
CA VAL A 176 13.97 -12.05 7.82
C VAL A 176 13.74 -10.56 7.55
N ILE A 177 14.76 -9.87 7.06
CA ILE A 177 14.70 -8.43 6.78
C ILE A 177 13.87 -8.16 5.51
N ALA A 178 14.02 -8.99 4.47
CA ALA A 178 13.23 -8.89 3.24
C ALA A 178 11.74 -9.14 3.49
N ALA A 179 11.40 -10.16 4.29
CA ALA A 179 10.01 -10.47 4.68
C ALA A 179 9.37 -9.30 5.43
N TYR A 180 10.10 -8.68 6.36
CA TYR A 180 9.60 -7.52 7.09
C TYR A 180 9.41 -6.31 6.18
N SER A 181 10.36 -6.07 5.26
CA SER A 181 10.26 -5.01 4.24
C SER A 181 9.03 -5.20 3.35
N PHE A 182 8.79 -6.42 2.84
CA PHE A 182 7.60 -6.76 2.06
C PHE A 182 6.31 -6.53 2.86
N MET A 183 6.28 -6.96 4.13
CA MET A 183 5.13 -6.76 5.00
C MET A 183 4.82 -5.27 5.20
N VAL A 184 5.83 -4.45 5.48
CA VAL A 184 5.64 -2.99 5.68
C VAL A 184 5.22 -2.31 4.38
N PHE A 185 5.79 -2.70 3.24
CA PHE A 185 5.38 -2.19 1.94
C PHE A 185 3.90 -2.47 1.70
N ASN A 186 3.48 -3.73 1.88
CA ASN A 186 2.11 -4.15 1.63
C ASN A 186 1.12 -3.56 2.66
N LEU A 187 1.56 -3.29 3.89
CA LEU A 187 0.74 -2.63 4.90
C LEU A 187 0.47 -1.15 4.59
N LEU A 188 1.47 -0.44 4.06
CA LEU A 188 1.42 1.02 3.86
C LEU A 188 1.10 1.48 2.43
N CYS A 189 1.24 0.62 1.42
CA CYS A 189 1.04 1.01 0.03
C CYS A 189 -0.42 1.34 -0.28
N ALA A 190 -0.68 1.75 -1.53
CA ALA A 190 -1.99 2.23 -1.95
C ALA A 190 -3.14 1.29 -1.52
N PRO A 191 -4.29 1.85 -1.11
CA PRO A 191 -5.42 1.07 -0.63
C PRO A 191 -6.04 0.28 -1.79
N CYS A 192 -6.91 -0.67 -1.49
CA CYS A 192 -7.53 -1.51 -2.51
C CYS A 192 -8.32 -0.70 -3.56
N PHE A 193 -8.57 -1.28 -4.74
CA PHE A 193 -9.28 -0.60 -5.84
C PHE A 193 -10.65 -0.04 -5.44
N ALA A 194 -11.35 -0.67 -4.49
CA ALA A 194 -12.60 -0.16 -3.95
C ALA A 194 -12.41 1.21 -3.26
N ALA A 195 -11.39 1.33 -2.42
CA ALA A 195 -11.06 2.58 -1.73
C ALA A 195 -10.52 3.64 -2.70
N MET A 196 -9.66 3.25 -3.65
CA MET A 196 -9.20 4.15 -4.71
C MET A 196 -10.38 4.71 -5.54
N GLY A 197 -11.35 3.86 -5.89
CA GLY A 197 -12.57 4.26 -6.59
C GLY A 197 -13.41 5.27 -5.80
N ALA A 198 -13.51 5.09 -4.48
CA ALA A 198 -14.17 6.04 -3.58
C ALA A 198 -13.41 7.39 -3.55
N ILE A 199 -12.09 7.37 -3.36
CA ILE A 199 -11.25 8.59 -3.33
C ILE A 199 -11.41 9.40 -4.62
N LYS A 200 -11.38 8.74 -5.78
CA LYS A 200 -11.56 9.41 -7.08
C LYS A 200 -12.90 10.14 -7.17
N ARG A 201 -13.96 9.54 -6.61
CA ARG A 201 -15.32 10.09 -6.62
C ARG A 201 -15.47 11.26 -5.64
N GLU A 202 -14.90 11.15 -4.45
CA GLU A 202 -14.98 12.19 -3.41
C GLU A 202 -14.14 13.43 -3.75
N MET A 203 -12.94 13.24 -4.31
CA MET A 203 -12.06 14.37 -4.64
C MET A 203 -12.46 15.08 -5.95
N ASN A 204 -13.21 14.40 -6.82
CA ASN A 204 -13.66 14.88 -8.14
C ASN A 204 -12.56 15.58 -8.99
N ASN A 205 -11.30 15.20 -8.78
CA ASN A 205 -10.14 15.76 -9.47
C ASN A 205 -9.07 14.68 -9.66
N GLY A 206 -8.82 14.32 -10.92
CA GLY A 206 -7.88 13.25 -11.27
C GLY A 206 -6.44 13.52 -10.86
N LYS A 207 -6.02 14.80 -10.80
CA LYS A 207 -4.66 15.15 -10.36
C LYS A 207 -4.45 14.82 -8.89
N TRP A 208 -5.44 15.14 -8.06
CA TRP A 208 -5.42 14.85 -6.63
C TRP A 208 -5.54 13.36 -6.32
N PHE A 209 -6.32 12.62 -7.12
CA PHE A 209 -6.40 11.17 -7.03
C PHE A 209 -5.01 10.51 -7.25
N TRP A 210 -4.33 10.85 -8.35
CA TRP A 210 -3.00 10.30 -8.62
C TRP A 210 -1.95 10.77 -7.61
N PHE A 211 -2.04 12.02 -7.15
CA PHE A 211 -1.17 12.53 -6.09
C PHE A 211 -1.32 11.70 -4.80
N ALA A 212 -2.55 11.38 -4.37
CA ALA A 212 -2.80 10.58 -3.18
C ALA A 212 -2.19 9.17 -3.28
N ILE A 213 -2.40 8.49 -4.42
CA ILE A 213 -1.88 7.13 -4.66
C ILE A 213 -0.35 7.13 -4.72
N LEU A 214 0.24 8.06 -5.47
CA LEU A 214 1.69 8.16 -5.62
C LEU A 214 2.35 8.52 -4.29
N TYR A 215 1.73 9.40 -3.51
CA TYR A 215 2.23 9.75 -2.18
C TYR A 215 2.21 8.56 -1.23
N GLN A 216 1.09 7.82 -1.14
CA GLN A 216 1.00 6.63 -0.29
C GLN A 216 2.01 5.54 -0.71
N THR A 217 2.09 5.27 -2.01
CA THR A 217 2.99 4.25 -2.56
C THR A 217 4.46 4.66 -2.39
N GLY A 218 4.79 5.94 -2.63
CA GLY A 218 6.12 6.48 -2.43
C GLY A 218 6.55 6.49 -0.95
N PHE A 219 5.62 6.83 -0.05
CA PHE A 219 5.86 6.76 1.39
C PHE A 219 6.12 5.31 1.84
N ALA A 220 5.27 4.37 1.42
CA ALA A 220 5.44 2.94 1.72
C ALA A 220 6.76 2.39 1.18
N TYR A 221 7.12 2.76 -0.05
CA TYR A 221 8.38 2.37 -0.68
C TYR A 221 9.58 2.92 0.09
N GLY A 222 9.57 4.21 0.45
CA GLY A 222 10.63 4.85 1.22
C GLY A 222 10.82 4.22 2.60
N ALA A 223 9.71 3.96 3.32
CA ALA A 223 9.74 3.30 4.62
C ALA A 223 10.34 1.89 4.52
N SER A 224 9.89 1.10 3.54
CA SER A 224 10.35 -0.29 3.34
C SER A 224 11.83 -0.33 2.93
N LEU A 225 12.26 0.59 2.06
CA LEU A 225 13.65 0.72 1.64
C LEU A 225 14.57 1.10 2.82
N CYS A 226 14.13 2.01 3.70
CA CYS A 226 14.87 2.34 4.93
C CYS A 226 15.02 1.12 5.83
N ILE A 227 13.93 0.38 6.05
CA ILE A 227 13.96 -0.81 6.91
C ILE A 227 14.88 -1.89 6.35
N TYR A 228 14.79 -2.18 5.05
CA TYR A 228 15.63 -3.22 4.43
C TYR A 228 17.11 -2.85 4.46
N ARG A 229 17.46 -1.64 4.03
CA ARG A 229 18.87 -1.23 3.89
C ARG A 229 19.53 -0.92 5.22
N PHE A 230 18.83 -0.34 6.18
CA PHE A 230 19.38 -0.20 7.53
C PHE A 230 19.44 -1.55 8.25
N GLY A 231 18.44 -2.43 8.06
CA GLY A 231 18.49 -3.80 8.60
C GLY A 231 19.73 -4.55 8.14
N LEU A 232 20.03 -4.51 6.83
CA LEU A 232 21.23 -5.14 6.28
C LEU A 232 22.54 -4.53 6.81
N LEU A 233 22.57 -3.21 6.99
CA LEU A 233 23.71 -2.49 7.55
C LEU A 233 24.00 -2.96 8.99
N PHE A 234 22.97 -3.13 9.82
CA PHE A 234 23.11 -3.63 11.18
C PHE A 234 23.53 -5.11 11.24
N THR A 235 23.16 -5.93 10.25
CA THR A 235 23.59 -7.32 10.15
C THR A 235 24.99 -7.50 9.53
N GLY A 236 25.71 -6.41 9.24
CA GLY A 236 27.09 -6.44 8.77
C GLY A 236 27.28 -6.63 7.27
N GLN A 237 26.21 -6.63 6.46
CA GLN A 237 26.29 -6.76 5.00
C GLN A 237 26.57 -5.42 4.30
N GLY A 238 27.68 -4.77 4.65
CA GLY A 238 28.35 -3.71 3.87
C GLY A 238 27.55 -2.46 3.46
N PHE A 239 28.25 -1.47 2.90
CA PHE A 239 27.63 -0.28 2.30
C PHE A 239 27.40 -0.52 0.80
N SER A 240 26.15 -0.39 0.35
CA SER A 240 25.77 -0.45 -1.07
C SER A 240 25.30 0.92 -1.57
N ILE A 241 25.28 1.13 -2.89
CA ILE A 241 24.73 2.35 -3.51
C ILE A 241 23.27 2.62 -3.09
N TRP A 242 22.51 1.55 -2.86
CA TRP A 242 21.14 1.60 -2.34
C TRP A 242 21.03 2.06 -0.89
N THR A 243 22.09 1.86 -0.09
CA THR A 243 22.16 2.36 1.30
C THR A 243 22.33 3.88 1.32
N LEU A 244 23.06 4.44 0.34
CA LEU A 244 23.12 5.89 0.15
C LEU A 244 21.75 6.45 -0.24
N GLY A 245 21.07 5.79 -1.19
CA GLY A 245 19.68 6.14 -1.55
C GLY A 245 18.73 6.08 -0.34
N ALA A 246 18.83 5.03 0.49
CA ALA A 246 18.07 4.90 1.73
C ALA A 246 18.33 6.05 2.70
N THR A 247 19.61 6.40 2.86
CA THR A 247 20.02 7.48 3.75
C THR A 247 19.52 8.84 3.26
N LEU A 248 19.56 9.10 1.95
CA LEU A 248 18.99 10.32 1.36
C LEU A 248 17.47 10.39 1.54
N VAL A 249 16.76 9.30 1.34
CA VAL A 249 15.30 9.22 1.56
C VAL A 249 14.99 9.45 3.05
N PHE A 250 15.76 8.85 3.95
CA PHE A 250 15.62 9.05 5.38
C PHE A 250 15.90 10.50 5.81
N ILE A 251 16.98 11.10 5.30
CA ILE A 251 17.28 12.53 5.51
C ILE A 251 16.17 13.40 4.93
N GLY A 252 15.61 13.05 3.77
CA GLY A 252 14.46 13.74 3.18
C GLY A 252 13.22 13.68 4.07
N PHE A 253 12.92 12.51 4.66
CA PHE A 253 11.84 12.36 5.64
C PHE A 253 12.10 13.19 6.89
N LEU A 254 13.31 13.16 7.44
CA LEU A 254 13.67 13.97 8.60
C LEU A 254 13.62 15.47 8.29
N TYR A 255 14.09 15.88 7.12
CA TYR A 255 14.01 17.26 6.66
C TYR A 255 12.55 17.71 6.56
N LEU A 256 11.68 16.93 5.92
CA LEU A 256 10.24 17.25 5.84
C LEU A 256 9.57 17.28 7.22
N LEU A 257 10.03 16.44 8.15
CA LEU A 257 9.53 16.39 9.52
C LEU A 257 9.98 17.58 10.36
N PHE A 258 11.25 17.99 10.26
CA PHE A 258 11.83 19.06 11.07
C PHE A 258 11.80 20.45 10.42
N CYS A 259 11.56 20.55 9.11
CA CYS A 259 11.49 21.83 8.43
C CYS A 259 10.40 22.71 9.09
N PRO A 260 10.72 23.96 9.44
CA PRO A 260 9.76 24.85 10.09
C PRO A 260 8.55 25.07 9.18
N LEU A 261 7.37 25.21 9.79
CA LEU A 261 6.17 25.62 9.06
C LEU A 261 6.50 26.92 8.34
N LYS A 262 6.36 26.94 7.01
CA LYS A 262 6.39 28.20 6.28
C LYS A 262 5.10 28.93 6.61
N GLU A 263 5.09 29.65 7.73
CA GLU A 263 4.03 30.60 8.05
C GLU A 263 3.90 31.53 6.86
N LYS A 264 2.79 31.42 6.12
CA LYS A 264 2.35 32.56 5.33
C LYS A 264 2.01 33.62 6.35
N ASN A 265 2.77 34.72 6.38
CA ASN A 265 2.46 35.90 7.18
C ASN A 265 0.99 36.26 6.97
N THR A 266 0.14 35.91 7.94
CA THR A 266 -1.29 36.22 7.93
C THR A 266 -1.52 37.73 7.73
N ALA A 267 -0.52 38.54 8.12
CA ALA A 267 -0.47 39.98 7.89
C ALA A 267 -0.47 40.40 6.41
N GLU A 268 0.24 39.72 5.51
CA GLU A 268 0.26 40.09 4.08
C GLU A 268 -1.06 39.76 3.37
N VAL A 269 -1.69 38.65 3.75
CA VAL A 269 -2.99 38.24 3.20
C VAL A 269 -4.12 39.16 3.69
N PHE A 270 -4.09 39.57 4.96
CA PHE A 270 -5.04 40.55 5.49
C PHE A 270 -4.86 41.93 4.84
N MET A 271 -3.61 42.37 4.65
CA MET A 271 -3.30 43.64 4.00
C MET A 271 -3.66 43.67 2.50
N ALA A 272 -3.53 42.54 1.80
CA ALA A 272 -3.96 42.42 0.41
C ALA A 272 -5.50 42.43 0.28
N LYS A 273 -6.22 41.83 1.22
CA LYS A 273 -7.69 41.80 1.24
C LYS A 273 -8.32 43.10 1.75
N ALA A 274 -7.61 43.88 2.55
CA ALA A 274 -8.03 45.22 2.99
C ALA A 274 -7.79 46.32 1.93
N LYS A 275 -7.01 46.02 0.88
CA LYS A 275 -6.74 46.92 -0.26
C LYS A 275 -7.65 46.67 -1.47
N ALA A 276 -8.47 45.63 -1.46
CA ALA A 276 -9.45 45.29 -2.50
C ALA A 276 -10.86 45.58 -2.01
#